data_AF-H0BWK4-F1
#
_entry.id   AF-H0BWK4-F1
#
_cell.length_a   1.000
_cell.length_b   1.000
_cell.length_c   1.000
_cell.angle_alpha   90.00
_cell.angle_beta   90.00
_cell.angle_gamma   90.00
#
_symmetry.space_group_name_H-M   'P 1'
#
loop_
_entity.id
_entity.type
_entity.pdbx_description
1 polymer ?
#
loop_
_entity_poly.entity_id
_entity_poly.type
_entity_poly.pdbx_seq_one_letter_code
_entity_poly.pdbx_strand_id
1 'polypeptide(L)'
;MLITHPHLQASDDFYEALLTAHEGLSTEESHAMNARLVLLLANHIGDQDTLTEALSLARGRAQGRTAQTPAAPAAIAPVAPVHAAA
;
A
#
# COMPACT_ATOMS: atom_id res chain seq x y z
N MET A 1 3.66 9.34 12.64
CA MET A 1 2.67 8.30 12.98
C MET A 1 1.98 7.86 11.70
N LEU A 2 1.92 6.56 11.45
CA LEU A 2 1.29 6.02 10.25
C LEU A 2 -0.24 6.12 10.27
N ILE A 3 -0.83 6.51 9.13
CA ILE A 3 -2.28 6.48 8.91
C ILE A 3 -2.63 5.16 8.20
N THR A 4 -3.42 4.31 8.86
CA THR A 4 -3.81 2.99 8.30
C THR A 4 -5.27 2.89 7.87
N HIS A 5 -6.07 3.92 8.11
CA HIS A 5 -7.46 4.00 7.64
C HIS A 5 -7.53 4.69 6.27
N PRO A 6 -8.64 4.57 5.52
CA PRO A 6 -8.85 5.36 4.30
C PRO A 6 -8.62 6.85 4.55
N HIS A 7 -7.77 7.48 3.74
CA HIS A 7 -7.39 8.90 3.88
C HIS A 7 -7.38 9.66 2.56
N LEU A 8 -7.48 8.96 1.43
CA LEU A 8 -7.57 9.59 0.12
C LEU A 8 -8.92 10.29 -0.04
N GLN A 9 -8.89 11.57 -0.41
CA GLN A 9 -10.11 12.36 -0.65
C GLN A 9 -10.85 11.92 -1.93
N ALA A 10 -10.10 11.52 -2.96
CA ALA A 10 -10.61 10.98 -4.22
C ALA A 10 -10.00 9.59 -4.45
N SER A 11 -10.51 8.59 -3.70
CA SER A 11 -10.00 7.21 -3.77
C SER A 11 -10.12 6.60 -5.16
N ASP A 12 -11.21 6.91 -5.86
CA ASP A 12 -11.57 6.29 -7.14
C ASP A 12 -10.68 6.84 -8.25
N ASP A 13 -10.55 8.18 -8.34
CA ASP A 13 -9.65 8.84 -9.29
C ASP A 13 -8.20 8.36 -9.17
N PHE A 14 -7.70 8.19 -7.93
CA PHE A 14 -6.35 7.68 -7.71
C PHE A 14 -6.22 6.20 -8.09
N TYR A 15 -7.25 5.38 -7.81
CA TYR A 15 -7.27 3.98 -8.18
C TYR A 15 -7.26 3.80 -9.70
N GLU A 16 -8.05 4.59 -10.44
CA GLU A 16 -8.03 4.61 -11.90
C GLU A 16 -6.65 5.02 -12.43
N ALA A 17 -6.07 6.11 -11.91
CA ALA A 17 -4.73 6.56 -12.30
C ALA A 17 -3.65 5.49 -12.06
N LEU A 18 -3.75 4.76 -10.94
CA LEU A 18 -2.85 3.65 -10.63
C LEU A 18 -2.99 2.50 -11.62
N LEU A 19 -4.24 2.12 -11.97
CA LEU A 19 -4.49 1.06 -12.94
C LEU A 19 -3.95 1.44 -14.32
N THR A 20 -4.23 2.66 -14.77
CA THR A 20 -3.73 3.16 -16.06
C THR A 20 -2.20 3.22 -16.09
N ALA A 21 -1.54 3.52 -14.98
CA ALA A 21 -0.08 3.51 -14.92
C ALA A 21 0.56 2.12 -15.11
N HIS A 22 -0.22 1.04 -14.94
CA HIS A 22 0.21 -0.34 -15.18
C HIS A 22 -0.11 -0.86 -16.58
N GLU A 23 -0.93 -0.16 -17.37
CA GLU A 23 -1.34 -0.61 -18.69
C GLU A 23 -0.13 -0.77 -19.63
N GLY A 24 -0.05 -1.94 -20.27
CA GLY A 24 1.03 -2.27 -21.22
C GLY A 24 2.36 -2.68 -20.59
N LEU A 25 2.49 -2.69 -19.27
CA LEU A 25 3.69 -3.17 -18.57
C LEU A 25 3.68 -4.70 -18.41
N SER A 26 4.86 -5.34 -18.50
CA SER A 26 5.03 -6.71 -18.03
C SER A 26 4.87 -6.79 -16.51
N THR A 27 4.77 -8.01 -15.97
CA THR A 27 4.75 -8.24 -14.51
C THR A 27 5.99 -7.66 -13.83
N GLU A 28 7.18 -7.86 -14.41
CA GLU A 28 8.45 -7.35 -13.89
C GLU A 28 8.50 -5.82 -13.94
N GLU A 29 8.03 -5.22 -15.03
CA GLU A 29 7.96 -3.76 -15.18
C GLU A 29 6.96 -3.14 -14.20
N SER A 30 5.81 -3.79 -14.01
CA SER A 30 4.79 -3.41 -13.01
C SER A 30 5.35 -3.45 -11.58
N HIS A 31 6.11 -4.49 -11.23
CA HIS A 31 6.82 -4.56 -9.95
C HIS A 31 7.88 -3.47 -9.80
N ALA A 32 8.67 -3.20 -10.85
CA ALA A 32 9.66 -2.15 -10.84
C ALA A 32 9.02 -0.75 -10.70
N MET A 33 7.88 -0.51 -11.35
CA MET A 33 7.09 0.71 -11.23
C MET A 33 6.58 0.90 -9.79
N ASN A 34 6.01 -0.14 -9.19
CA ASN A 34 5.56 -0.11 -7.80
C ASN A 34 6.71 0.17 -6.82
N ALA A 35 7.88 -0.45 -7.00
CA ALA A 35 9.05 -0.16 -6.16
C ALA A 35 9.49 1.30 -6.26
N ARG A 36 9.49 1.89 -7.46
CA ARG A 36 9.80 3.31 -7.66
C ARG A 36 8.76 4.21 -7.00
N LEU A 37 7.46 3.90 -7.15
CA LEU A 37 6.38 4.64 -6.51
C LEU A 37 6.52 4.64 -4.99
N VAL A 38 6.79 3.48 -4.38
CA VAL A 38 7.03 3.35 -2.93
C VAL A 38 8.20 4.24 -2.49
N LEU A 39 9.32 4.25 -3.22
CA LEU A 39 10.47 5.09 -2.88
C LEU A 39 10.18 6.59 -3.01
N LEU A 40 9.43 7.00 -4.04
CA LEU A 40 9.00 8.39 -4.22
C LEU A 40 8.10 8.85 -3.06
N LEU A 41 7.12 8.03 -2.68
CA LEU A 41 6.23 8.32 -1.56
C LEU A 41 6.98 8.31 -0.23
N ALA A 42 7.95 7.41 -0.05
CA ALA A 42 8.79 7.39 1.14
C ALA A 42 9.63 8.68 1.27
N ASN A 43 10.21 9.15 0.17
CA ASN A 43 10.90 10.43 0.12
C ASN A 43 9.97 11.61 0.44
N HIS A 44 8.72 11.58 -0.06
CA HIS A 44 7.73 12.61 0.25
C HIS A 44 7.33 12.63 1.73
N ILE A 45 7.20 11.45 2.37
CA ILE A 45 6.88 11.32 3.78
C ILE A 45 8.03 11.80 4.68
N GLY A 46 9.27 11.41 4.37
CA GLY A 46 10.49 11.88 5.05
C GLY A 46 10.68 11.44 6.52
N ASP A 47 9.67 10.83 7.14
CA ASP A 47 9.71 10.39 8.55
C ASP A 47 10.10 8.91 8.69
N GLN A 48 11.31 8.66 9.20
CA GLN A 48 11.89 7.31 9.34
C GLN A 48 11.05 6.38 10.22
N ASP A 49 10.46 6.90 11.30
CA ASP A 49 9.67 6.09 12.23
C ASP A 49 8.36 5.63 11.58
N THR A 50 7.65 6.55 10.91
CA THR A 50 6.46 6.21 10.12
C THR A 50 6.77 5.19 9.02
N LEU A 51 7.91 5.34 8.32
CA LEU A 51 8.31 4.40 7.27
C LEU A 51 8.67 3.01 7.83
N THR A 52 9.32 2.95 8.99
CA THR A 52 9.67 1.69 9.66
C THR A 52 8.42 0.97 10.18
N GLU A 53 7.46 1.73 10.73
CA GLU A 53 6.14 1.23 11.12
C GLU A 53 5.39 0.64 9.91
N ALA A 54 5.36 1.35 8.79
CA ALA A 54 4.74 0.89 7.55
C ALA A 54 5.35 -0.42 7.03
N LEU A 55 6.69 -0.54 7.03
CA LEU A 55 7.38 -1.77 6.65
C LEU A 55 7.04 -2.95 7.57
N SER A 56 6.93 -2.71 8.89
CA SER A 56 6.56 -3.77 9.84
C SER A 56 5.15 -4.29 9.58
N LEU A 57 4.19 -3.38 9.36
CA LEU A 57 2.80 -3.75 9.05
C LEU A 57 2.70 -4.46 7.69
N ALA A 58 3.36 -3.94 6.64
CA ALA A 58 3.35 -4.54 5.30
C ALA A 58 3.93 -5.97 5.28
N ARG A 59 4.90 -6.28 6.16
CA ARG A 59 5.45 -7.64 6.33
C ARG A 59 4.51 -8.62 7.06
N GLY A 60 3.34 -8.17 7.51
CA GLY A 60 2.46 -8.95 8.38
C GLY A 60 2.97 -9.11 9.81
N ARG A 61 4.00 -8.35 10.20
CA ARG A 61 4.48 -8.28 11.59
C ARG A 61 3.72 -7.19 12.33
N ALA A 62 2.43 -7.42 12.52
CA ALA A 62 1.67 -6.66 13.49
C ALA A 62 2.19 -7.05 14.88
N GLN A 63 2.77 -6.09 15.61
CA GLN A 63 2.97 -6.28 17.05
C GLN A 63 1.60 -6.55 17.67
N GLY A 64 1.51 -7.65 18.44
CA GLY A 64 0.27 -8.25 18.90
C GLY A 64 -0.74 -7.23 19.41
N ARG A 65 -1.86 -7.10 18.68
CA ARG A 65 -3.06 -6.46 19.19
C ARG A 65 -4.02 -7.59 19.59
N THR A 66 -4.04 -7.89 20.88
CA THR A 66 -4.98 -8.82 21.49
C THR A 66 -6.41 -8.40 21.17
N ALA A 67 -7.15 -9.31 20.53
CA ALA A 67 -8.61 -9.42 20.39
C ALA A 67 -9.48 -8.19 20.71
N GLN A 68 -10.05 -7.55 19.68
CA GLN A 68 -11.47 -7.14 19.67
C GLN A 68 -11.94 -6.80 18.24
N THR A 69 -13.05 -7.39 17.81
CA THR A 69 -13.85 -7.09 16.60
C THR A 69 -15.28 -6.83 17.11
N PRO A 70 -16.04 -5.81 16.65
CA PRO A 70 -16.51 -5.72 15.27
C PRO A 70 -16.29 -4.39 14.54
N ALA A 71 -16.03 -4.52 13.23
CA ALA A 71 -16.14 -3.52 12.17
C ALA A 71 -15.31 -2.21 12.34
N ALA A 72 -14.00 -2.30 12.17
CA ALA A 72 -13.16 -1.16 11.81
C ALA A 72 -12.93 -1.16 10.29
N PRO A 73 -12.88 0.00 9.60
CA PRO A 73 -12.61 0.05 8.17
C PRO A 73 -11.25 -0.62 7.95
N ALA A 74 -11.25 -1.66 7.11
CA ALA A 74 -10.10 -2.50 6.89
C ALA A 74 -8.87 -1.63 6.66
N ALA A 75 -7.82 -1.85 7.46
CA ALA A 75 -6.49 -1.35 7.14
C ALA A 75 -6.24 -1.61 5.66
N ILE A 76 -5.70 -0.64 4.90
CA ILE A 76 -5.47 -0.74 3.45
C ILE A 76 -5.04 -2.16 3.12
N ALA A 77 -6.01 -2.98 2.68
CA ALA A 77 -5.79 -4.40 2.59
C ALA A 77 -4.86 -4.58 1.39
N PRO A 78 -3.86 -5.46 1.47
CA PRO A 78 -3.08 -5.79 0.29
C PRO A 78 -4.07 -6.25 -0.78
N VAL A 79 -4.20 -5.49 -1.85
CA VAL A 79 -4.94 -5.92 -3.03
C VAL A 79 -4.19 -7.15 -3.53
N ALA A 80 -4.86 -8.29 -3.60
CA ALA A 80 -4.23 -9.52 -4.09
C ALA A 80 -3.60 -9.21 -5.45
N PRO A 81 -2.36 -9.66 -5.72
CA PRO A 81 -1.71 -9.38 -6.98
C PRO A 81 -2.56 -9.95 -8.12
N VAL A 82 -3.23 -9.06 -8.87
CA VAL A 82 -4.01 -9.44 -10.06
C VAL A 82 -3.09 -10.05 -11.14
N HIS A 83 -1.77 -9.79 -11.04
CA HIS A 83 -0.74 -10.25 -11.96
C HIS A 83 -0.02 -11.54 -11.55
N ALA A 84 -0.40 -12.22 -10.45
CA ALA A 84 0.25 -13.45 -9.99
C ALA A 84 -0.20 -14.73 -10.73
N ALA A 85 -0.92 -14.61 -11.84
CA ALA A 85 -1.39 -15.74 -12.64
C ALA A 85 -0.99 -15.58 -14.11
N ALA A 86 0.21 -16.07 -14.44
CA ALA A 86 0.56 -16.67 -15.73
C ALA A 86 1.80 -17.57 -15.54
#